data_AF-A0A319CN73-F1
#
_entry.id   AF-A0A319CN73-F1
#
_cell.length_a   1.000
_cell.length_b   1.000
_cell.length_c   1.000
_cell.angle_alpha   90.00
_cell.angle_beta   90.00
_cell.angle_gamma   90.00
#
_symmetry.space_group_name_H-M   'P 1'
#
loop_
_entity.id
_entity.type
_entity.pdbx_description
1 polymer ?
#
loop_
_entity_poly.entity_id
_entity_poly.type
_entity_poly.pdbx_seq_one_letter_code
_entity_poly.pdbx_strand_id
1 'polypeptide(L)'
;SGYWNPVVTLAAAPKAEKPSSPFDGYILPRRKSTTFWGQRRWHDFETLKEQHRHDDVRREAKYAPKENLHPRDDFTVVFLGHVELYILAERYGIIPLKELVKYKLATTLAEFTLYKHNVVDLVEPIQLLYQNTLPGDDMRGLMISYLVSVIDQIGASTDFQRLLAEGGDVVLDFWQALWED
;
A
#
# COMPACT_ATOMS: atom_id res chain seq x y z
N SER A 1 1.84 -58.45 -27.43
CA SER A 1 1.55 -57.14 -28.03
C SER A 1 1.68 -56.11 -26.93
N GLY A 2 2.76 -55.32 -26.95
CA GLY A 2 3.16 -54.44 -25.86
C GLY A 2 2.44 -53.09 -25.92
N TYR A 3 1.91 -52.66 -24.78
CA TYR A 3 1.26 -51.36 -24.62
C TYR A 3 2.33 -50.25 -24.55
N TRP A 4 2.36 -49.38 -25.55
CA TRP A 4 3.14 -48.14 -25.54
C TRP A 4 2.34 -47.05 -24.83
N ASN A 5 2.94 -46.44 -23.80
CA ASN A 5 2.43 -45.28 -23.10
C ASN A 5 3.37 -44.10 -23.41
N PRO A 6 2.94 -43.02 -24.09
CA PRO A 6 3.77 -41.84 -24.20
C PRO A 6 3.52 -40.95 -22.97
N VAL A 7 4.52 -40.84 -22.11
CA VAL A 7 4.58 -39.79 -21.09
C VAL A 7 4.79 -38.47 -21.84
N VAL A 8 3.73 -37.71 -22.04
CA VAL A 8 3.82 -36.33 -22.53
C VAL A 8 4.41 -35.51 -21.40
N THR A 9 5.70 -35.19 -21.51
CA THR A 9 6.36 -34.22 -20.63
C THR A 9 5.78 -32.84 -20.95
N LEU A 10 4.89 -32.34 -20.09
CA LEU A 10 4.39 -30.98 -20.18
C LEU A 10 5.56 -30.03 -19.91
N ALA A 11 6.17 -29.50 -20.97
CA ALA A 11 7.16 -28.44 -20.86
C ALA A 11 6.53 -27.27 -20.11
N ALA A 12 7.18 -26.83 -19.03
CA ALA A 12 6.77 -25.66 -18.28
C ALA A 12 6.68 -24.47 -19.24
N ALA A 13 5.50 -23.85 -19.31
CA ALA A 13 5.29 -22.65 -20.10
C ALA A 13 6.32 -21.57 -19.69
N PRO A 14 6.92 -20.84 -20.64
CA PRO A 14 7.80 -19.74 -20.30
C PRO A 14 7.02 -18.73 -19.45
N LYS A 15 7.58 -18.37 -18.29
CA LYS A 15 7.07 -17.25 -17.49
C LYS A 15 7.04 -16.03 -18.40
N ALA A 16 5.85 -15.48 -18.63
CA ALA A 16 5.70 -14.21 -19.34
C ALA A 16 6.53 -13.16 -18.60
N GLU A 17 7.63 -12.73 -19.21
CA GLU A 17 8.34 -11.53 -18.78
C GLU A 17 7.36 -10.36 -18.93
N LYS A 18 7.11 -9.65 -17.83
CA LYS A 18 6.33 -8.41 -17.87
C LYS A 18 7.03 -7.45 -18.83
N PRO A 19 6.30 -6.76 -19.72
CA PRO A 19 6.92 -5.79 -20.63
C PRO A 19 7.64 -4.72 -19.80
N SER A 20 8.92 -4.49 -20.10
CA SER A 20 9.72 -3.45 -19.43
C SER A 20 9.07 -2.10 -19.67
N SER A 21 8.77 -1.37 -18.59
CA SER A 21 8.20 -0.04 -18.71
C SER A 21 9.31 0.95 -19.10
N PRO A 22 9.04 1.92 -19.99
CA PRO A 22 9.97 3.04 -20.25
C PRO A 22 10.38 3.80 -18.99
N PHE A 23 9.62 3.63 -17.89
CA PHE A 23 9.84 4.29 -16.61
C PHE A 23 10.54 3.43 -15.56
N ASP A 24 10.99 2.22 -15.91
CA ASP A 24 11.65 1.30 -14.96
C ASP A 24 12.86 1.95 -14.25
N GLY A 25 13.53 2.92 -14.87
CA GLY A 25 14.64 3.68 -14.27
C GLY A 25 14.23 4.75 -13.25
N TYR A 26 12.96 5.13 -13.18
CA TYR A 26 12.40 6.07 -12.20
C TYR A 26 11.76 5.37 -11.02
N ILE A 27 11.38 4.09 -11.21
CA ILE A 27 10.87 3.24 -10.13
C ILE A 27 11.96 3.21 -9.07
N LEU A 28 11.63 3.63 -7.86
CA LEU A 28 12.54 3.40 -6.74
C LEU A 28 12.57 1.88 -6.56
N PRO A 29 13.73 1.22 -6.78
CA PRO A 29 13.76 -0.23 -6.77
C PRO A 29 13.28 -0.68 -5.40
N ARG A 30 12.09 -1.30 -5.37
CA ARG A 30 11.61 -2.01 -4.19
C ARG A 30 12.54 -3.19 -4.02
N ARG A 31 13.67 -2.97 -3.32
CA ARG A 31 14.48 -4.07 -2.81
C ARG A 31 13.49 -4.90 -2.02
N LYS A 32 13.34 -6.18 -2.38
CA LYS A 32 12.58 -7.10 -1.53
C LYS A 32 13.28 -6.99 -0.17
N SER A 33 12.63 -6.26 0.73
CA SER A 33 13.11 -6.09 2.08
C SER A 33 13.34 -7.50 2.59
N THR A 34 14.61 -7.88 2.78
CA THR A 34 15.01 -9.09 3.51
C THR A 34 14.67 -8.96 5.00
N THR A 35 14.07 -7.85 5.36
CA THR A 35 13.82 -7.37 6.68
C THR A 35 12.41 -7.87 7.04
N PHE A 36 12.37 -8.85 7.97
CA PHE A 36 11.20 -9.52 8.56
C PHE A 36 9.97 -8.62 8.83
N TRP A 37 10.20 -7.33 9.11
CA TRP A 37 9.26 -6.21 9.30
C TRP A 37 8.21 -6.06 8.20
N GLY A 38 8.55 -6.37 6.94
CA GLY A 38 7.60 -6.42 5.84
C GLY A 38 6.65 -7.61 5.95
N GLN A 39 7.13 -8.82 6.25
CA GLN A 39 6.26 -9.99 6.20
C GLN A 39 5.10 -9.96 7.21
N ARG A 40 5.30 -9.46 8.45
CA ARG A 40 4.29 -9.54 9.52
C ARG A 40 3.14 -8.56 9.31
N ARG A 41 3.42 -7.27 9.10
CA ARG A 41 2.35 -6.28 8.83
C ARG A 41 1.73 -6.41 7.45
N TRP A 42 2.49 -6.88 6.46
CA TRP A 42 1.89 -7.27 5.19
C TRP A 42 1.01 -8.51 5.33
N HIS A 43 1.22 -9.36 6.34
CA HIS A 43 0.29 -10.46 6.65
C HIS A 43 -1.04 -9.93 7.20
N ASP A 44 -1.05 -8.93 8.07
CA ASP A 44 -2.29 -8.28 8.54
C ASP A 44 -3.02 -7.59 7.38
N PHE A 45 -2.24 -6.99 6.48
CA PHE A 45 -2.72 -6.39 5.25
C PHE A 45 -3.34 -7.41 4.29
N GLU A 46 -2.67 -8.53 4.02
CA GLU A 46 -3.20 -9.63 3.20
C GLU A 46 -4.39 -10.33 3.90
N THR A 47 -4.40 -10.37 5.23
CA THR A 47 -5.53 -10.90 6.02
C THR A 47 -6.75 -10.00 5.89
N LEU A 48 -6.57 -8.67 5.95
CA LEU A 48 -7.61 -7.69 5.61
C LEU A 48 -8.10 -7.88 4.17
N LYS A 49 -7.17 -8.14 3.23
CA LYS A 49 -7.56 -8.42 1.83
C LYS A 49 -8.38 -9.69 1.69
N GLU A 50 -8.04 -10.74 2.42
CA GLU A 50 -8.77 -12.02 2.39
C GLU A 50 -10.16 -11.90 3.05
N GLN A 51 -10.29 -11.15 4.15
CA GLN A 51 -11.57 -10.92 4.82
C GLN A 51 -12.58 -10.17 3.93
N HIS A 52 -12.12 -9.15 3.19
CA HIS A 52 -12.98 -8.34 2.31
C HIS A 52 -13.05 -8.85 0.86
N ARG A 53 -12.33 -9.92 0.53
CA ARG A 53 -12.27 -10.52 -0.81
C ARG A 53 -13.65 -10.91 -1.35
N HIS A 54 -14.54 -11.36 -0.46
CA HIS A 54 -15.90 -11.76 -0.83
C HIS A 54 -16.78 -10.59 -1.26
N ASP A 55 -16.55 -9.39 -0.72
CA ASP A 55 -17.29 -8.18 -1.10
C ASP A 55 -16.78 -7.59 -2.43
N ASP A 56 -15.49 -7.75 -2.72
CA ASP A 56 -14.86 -7.24 -3.93
C ASP A 56 -15.06 -8.16 -5.14
N VAL A 57 -15.10 -9.49 -4.97
CA VAL A 57 -15.45 -10.42 -6.07
C VAL A 57 -16.86 -10.17 -6.60
N ARG A 58 -17.77 -9.64 -5.76
CA ARG A 58 -19.14 -9.27 -6.16
C ARG A 58 -19.21 -7.87 -6.80
N ARG A 59 -18.21 -7.02 -6.60
CA ARG A 59 -18.17 -5.66 -7.16
C ARG A 59 -17.48 -5.67 -8.52
N GLU A 60 -18.11 -4.97 -9.47
CA GLU A 60 -17.63 -4.86 -10.84
C GLU A 60 -16.17 -4.39 -10.89
N ALA A 61 -15.35 -5.03 -11.74
CA ALA A 61 -13.94 -4.70 -11.98
C ALA A 61 -13.67 -3.21 -12.26
N LYS A 62 -14.70 -2.45 -12.62
CA LYS A 62 -14.64 -0.99 -12.81
C LYS A 62 -14.25 -0.20 -11.55
N TYR A 63 -14.36 -0.79 -10.36
CA TYR A 63 -14.03 -0.14 -9.09
C TYR A 63 -12.77 -0.69 -8.41
N ALA A 64 -12.02 -1.55 -9.12
CA ALA A 64 -10.72 -2.00 -8.65
C ALA A 64 -9.78 -0.78 -8.55
N PRO A 65 -8.87 -0.76 -7.56
CA PRO A 65 -7.84 0.26 -7.50
C PRO A 65 -7.04 0.28 -8.81
N LYS A 66 -6.66 1.47 -9.22
CA LYS A 66 -5.88 1.69 -10.44
C LYS A 66 -4.45 1.98 -10.02
N GLU A 67 -3.51 1.17 -10.51
CA GLU A 67 -2.08 1.45 -10.37
C GLU A 67 -1.71 2.75 -11.09
N ASN A 68 -0.66 3.42 -10.61
CA ASN A 68 -0.08 4.54 -11.32
C ASN A 68 0.77 4.03 -12.50
N LEU A 69 0.57 4.63 -13.67
CA LEU A 69 1.26 4.23 -14.91
C LEU A 69 2.43 5.17 -15.23
N HIS A 70 2.46 6.37 -14.62
CA HIS A 70 3.46 7.39 -14.90
C HIS A 70 4.04 7.99 -13.60
N PRO A 71 5.35 8.31 -13.53
CA PRO A 71 6.01 8.98 -12.39
C PRO A 71 5.52 10.41 -12.06
N ARG A 72 4.45 10.86 -12.70
CA ARG A 72 3.83 12.19 -12.51
C ARG A 72 2.33 12.07 -12.30
N ASP A 73 1.81 10.84 -12.24
CA ASP A 73 0.43 10.63 -11.83
C ASP A 73 0.33 11.05 -10.37
N ASP A 74 -0.44 12.09 -10.10
CA ASP A 74 -0.68 12.60 -8.76
C ASP A 74 -1.73 11.73 -8.07
N PHE A 75 -1.31 11.01 -7.04
CA PHE A 75 -2.20 10.16 -6.24
C PHE A 75 -2.68 10.84 -4.95
N THR A 76 -2.28 12.10 -4.70
CA THR A 76 -2.67 12.86 -3.50
C THR A 76 -4.20 12.88 -3.35
N VAL A 77 -4.93 13.18 -4.42
CA VAL A 77 -6.40 13.23 -4.42
C VAL A 77 -7.03 11.87 -4.11
N VAL A 78 -6.42 10.77 -4.57
CA VAL A 78 -6.91 9.42 -4.31
C VAL A 78 -6.76 9.08 -2.83
N PHE A 79 -5.57 9.32 -2.27
CA PHE A 79 -5.29 9.07 -0.86
C PHE A 79 -6.08 9.99 0.06
N LEU A 80 -6.21 11.27 -0.27
CA LEU A 80 -7.08 12.20 0.45
C LEU A 80 -8.53 11.74 0.47
N GLY A 81 -9.08 11.33 -0.68
CA GLY A 81 -10.45 10.81 -0.74
C GLY A 81 -10.67 9.59 0.17
N HIS A 82 -9.68 8.71 0.30
CA HIS A 82 -9.73 7.62 1.27
C HIS A 82 -9.69 8.12 2.72
N VAL A 83 -8.79 9.04 3.05
CA VAL A 83 -8.66 9.59 4.41
C VAL A 83 -9.92 10.35 4.82
N GLU A 84 -10.44 11.23 3.97
CA GLU A 84 -11.66 11.98 4.22
C GLU A 84 -12.87 11.06 4.42
N LEU A 85 -13.03 10.05 3.57
CA LEU A 85 -14.13 9.11 3.68
C LEU A 85 -14.01 8.23 4.93
N TYR A 86 -12.79 7.89 5.34
CA TYR A 86 -12.54 7.20 6.61
C TYR A 86 -12.94 8.08 7.80
N ILE A 87 -12.49 9.33 7.85
CA ILE A 87 -12.85 10.30 8.90
C ILE A 87 -14.36 10.49 8.95
N LEU A 88 -15.02 10.59 7.80
CA LEU A 88 -16.46 10.69 7.70
C LEU A 88 -17.14 9.44 8.28
N ALA A 89 -16.71 8.25 7.85
CA ALA A 89 -17.28 6.99 8.32
C ALA A 89 -17.12 6.83 9.84
N GLU A 90 -15.96 7.20 10.39
CA GLU A 90 -15.72 7.18 11.83
C GLU A 90 -16.62 8.17 12.57
N ARG A 91 -16.69 9.42 12.08
CA ARG A 91 -17.50 10.48 12.69
C ARG A 91 -18.98 10.11 12.81
N TYR A 92 -19.51 9.39 11.82
CA TYR A 92 -20.91 8.95 11.81
C TYR A 92 -21.12 7.51 12.29
N GLY A 93 -20.07 6.83 12.77
CA GLY A 93 -20.16 5.45 13.27
C GLY A 93 -20.54 4.42 12.21
N ILE A 94 -20.22 4.66 10.95
CA ILE A 94 -20.53 3.77 9.82
C ILE A 94 -19.41 2.73 9.68
N ILE A 95 -19.35 1.79 10.63
CA ILE A 95 -18.28 0.79 10.74
C ILE A 95 -18.03 0.02 9.42
N PRO A 96 -19.04 -0.48 8.68
CA PRO A 96 -18.78 -1.20 7.43
C PRO A 96 -18.10 -0.35 6.36
N LEU A 97 -18.38 0.96 6.33
CA LEU A 97 -17.74 1.89 5.41
C LEU A 97 -16.30 2.17 5.83
N LYS A 98 -16.06 2.37 7.14
CA LYS A 98 -14.72 2.56 7.71
C LYS A 98 -13.79 1.41 7.33
N GLU A 99 -14.21 0.18 7.58
CA GLU A 99 -13.44 -1.02 7.25
C GLU A 99 -13.23 -1.18 5.74
N LEU A 100 -14.27 -0.90 4.94
CA LEU A 100 -14.15 -0.95 3.50
C LEU A 100 -13.14 0.06 2.95
N VAL A 101 -13.15 1.29 3.47
CA VAL A 101 -12.22 2.35 3.05
C VAL A 101 -10.80 1.98 3.43
N LYS A 102 -10.59 1.46 4.64
CA LYS A 102 -9.29 0.95 5.11
C LYS A 102 -8.76 -0.14 4.17
N TYR A 103 -9.60 -1.11 3.82
CA TYR A 103 -9.24 -2.17 2.87
C TYR A 103 -8.91 -1.66 1.46
N LYS A 104 -9.70 -0.71 0.94
CA LYS A 104 -9.44 -0.14 -0.39
C LYS A 104 -8.18 0.72 -0.43
N LEU A 105 -7.93 1.50 0.62
CA LEU A 105 -6.68 2.26 0.72
C LEU A 105 -5.48 1.32 0.80
N ALA A 106 -5.57 0.27 1.63
CA ALA A 106 -4.56 -0.78 1.69
C ALA A 106 -4.28 -1.30 0.27
N THR A 107 -5.30 -1.81 -0.43
CA THR A 107 -5.12 -2.35 -1.79
C THR A 107 -4.49 -1.33 -2.75
N THR A 108 -4.94 -0.07 -2.70
CA THR A 108 -4.36 1.03 -3.51
C THR A 108 -2.88 1.24 -3.20
N LEU A 109 -2.48 1.27 -1.92
CA LEU A 109 -1.07 1.42 -1.51
C LEU A 109 -0.20 0.24 -1.93
N ALA A 110 -0.74 -0.99 -1.94
CA ALA A 110 0.01 -2.17 -2.39
C ALA A 110 0.26 -2.18 -3.90
N GLU A 111 -0.67 -1.63 -4.69
CA GLU A 111 -0.58 -1.51 -6.14
C GLU A 111 0.16 -0.23 -6.57
N PHE A 112 0.29 0.74 -5.67
CA PHE A 112 1.01 1.97 -5.90
C PHE A 112 2.51 1.74 -6.08
N THR A 113 3.02 2.11 -7.25
CA THR A 113 4.45 2.12 -7.55
C THR A 113 5.03 3.44 -7.08
N LEU A 114 5.91 3.37 -6.07
CA LEU A 114 6.51 4.56 -5.50
C LEU A 114 7.64 5.10 -6.40
N TYR A 115 7.45 6.29 -6.94
CA TYR A 115 8.49 7.03 -7.67
C TYR A 115 9.05 8.15 -6.79
N LYS A 116 10.28 8.59 -7.07
CA LYS A 116 10.95 9.66 -6.31
C LYS A 116 10.12 10.94 -6.19
N HIS A 117 9.33 11.25 -7.22
CA HIS A 117 8.49 12.45 -7.27
C HIS A 117 7.16 12.31 -6.52
N ASN A 118 6.74 11.09 -6.19
CA ASN A 118 5.43 10.79 -5.62
C ASN A 118 5.44 10.62 -4.09
N VAL A 119 6.59 10.80 -3.44
CA VAL A 119 6.65 10.74 -1.96
C VAL A 119 5.83 11.88 -1.35
N VAL A 120 5.75 13.02 -2.04
CA VAL A 120 4.93 14.16 -1.64
C VAL A 120 3.44 13.81 -1.58
N ASP A 121 2.97 12.90 -2.44
CA ASP A 121 1.56 12.48 -2.52
C ASP A 121 1.04 11.84 -1.23
N LEU A 122 1.94 11.39 -0.34
CA LEU A 122 1.60 10.77 0.94
C LEU A 122 1.58 11.78 2.09
N VAL A 123 2.23 12.94 1.94
CA VAL A 123 2.43 13.90 3.04
C VAL A 123 1.10 14.50 3.50
N GLU A 124 0.34 15.07 2.57
CA GLU A 124 -0.93 15.73 2.88
C GLU A 124 -1.99 14.75 3.44
N PRO A 125 -2.19 13.54 2.86
CA PRO A 125 -3.07 12.53 3.46
C PRO A 125 -2.68 12.14 4.89
N ILE A 126 -1.39 11.99 5.18
CA ILE A 126 -0.91 11.65 6.54
C ILE A 126 -1.21 12.80 7.50
N GLN A 127 -0.89 14.03 7.13
CA GLN A 127 -1.16 15.19 7.98
C GLN A 127 -2.65 15.33 8.28
N LEU A 128 -3.51 15.21 7.25
CA LEU A 128 -4.96 15.27 7.42
C LEU A 128 -5.47 14.17 8.35
N LEU A 129 -4.98 12.94 8.18
CA LEU A 129 -5.35 11.80 9.00
C LEU A 129 -5.01 12.06 10.47
N TYR A 130 -3.80 12.51 10.77
CA TYR A 130 -3.33 12.76 12.13
C TYR A 130 -4.03 13.95 12.80
N GLN A 131 -4.49 14.93 12.03
CA GLN A 131 -5.29 16.04 12.57
C GLN A 131 -6.71 15.62 12.98
N ASN A 132 -7.22 14.50 12.46
CA ASN A 132 -8.64 14.12 12.59
C ASN A 132 -8.89 12.77 13.26
N THR A 133 -7.85 12.05 13.65
CA THR A 133 -7.94 10.75 14.34
C THR A 133 -7.25 10.82 15.70
N LEU A 134 -7.47 9.85 16.57
CA LEU A 134 -6.81 9.75 17.87
C LEU A 134 -5.57 8.84 17.80
N PRO A 135 -4.63 8.93 18.75
CA PRO A 135 -3.55 7.96 18.88
C PRO A 135 -4.09 6.52 18.97
N GLY A 136 -3.42 5.57 18.31
CA GLY A 136 -3.85 4.18 18.23
C GLY A 136 -4.94 3.89 17.18
N ASP A 137 -5.31 4.87 16.35
CA ASP A 137 -6.24 4.66 15.24
C ASP A 137 -5.70 3.69 14.18
N ASP A 138 -6.53 2.74 13.74
CA ASP A 138 -6.16 1.70 12.78
C ASP A 138 -5.64 2.27 11.44
N MET A 139 -6.19 3.39 10.97
CA MET A 139 -5.79 3.98 9.70
C MET A 139 -4.42 4.66 9.81
N ARG A 140 -4.11 5.27 10.97
CA ARG A 140 -2.74 5.73 11.27
C ARG A 140 -1.78 4.55 11.20
N GLY A 141 -2.14 3.45 11.86
CA GLY A 141 -1.39 2.19 11.82
C GLY A 141 -1.12 1.71 10.39
N LEU A 142 -2.14 1.70 9.53
CA LEU A 142 -2.02 1.31 8.12
C LEU A 142 -1.01 2.20 7.36
N MET A 143 -1.15 3.52 7.47
CA MET A 143 -0.29 4.48 6.75
C MET A 143 1.17 4.38 7.21
N ILE A 144 1.41 4.30 8.52
CA ILE A 144 2.76 4.17 9.08
C ILE A 144 3.39 2.84 8.66
N SER A 145 2.60 1.76 8.67
CA SER A 145 3.06 0.44 8.21
C SER A 145 3.52 0.46 6.75
N TYR A 146 2.77 1.19 5.91
CA TYR A 146 3.19 1.42 4.54
C TYR A 146 4.50 2.19 4.46
N LEU A 147 4.64 3.33 5.15
CA LEU A 147 5.87 4.14 5.15
C LEU A 147 7.10 3.35 5.59
N VAL A 148 6.99 2.59 6.69
CA VAL A 148 8.07 1.72 7.17
C VAL A 148 8.43 0.67 6.13
N SER A 149 7.43 0.09 5.43
CA SER A 149 7.69 -0.92 4.40
C SER A 149 8.43 -0.40 3.15
N VAL A 150 8.35 0.91 2.91
CA VAL A 150 9.03 1.58 1.80
C VAL A 150 10.16 2.49 2.27
N ILE A 151 10.62 2.37 3.53
CA ILE A 151 11.62 3.26 4.12
C ILE A 151 12.92 3.33 3.31
N ASP A 152 13.37 2.21 2.75
CA ASP A 152 14.56 2.13 1.89
C ASP A 152 14.42 2.99 0.62
N GLN A 153 13.18 3.27 0.19
CA GLN A 153 12.87 4.09 -0.98
C GLN A 153 12.68 5.56 -0.61
N ILE A 154 12.02 5.85 0.54
CA ILE A 154 11.66 7.21 0.93
C ILE A 154 12.66 7.89 1.86
N GLY A 155 13.59 7.18 2.50
CA GLY A 155 14.45 7.73 3.55
C GLY A 155 15.35 8.90 3.11
N ALA A 156 15.71 8.95 1.82
CA ALA A 156 16.47 10.05 1.23
C ALA A 156 15.59 11.16 0.62
N SER A 157 14.26 11.03 0.67
CA SER A 157 13.34 12.05 0.15
C SER A 157 13.28 13.24 1.10
N THR A 158 13.41 14.44 0.55
CA THR A 158 13.27 15.70 1.29
C THR A 158 11.87 15.88 1.86
N ASP A 159 10.84 15.36 1.17
CA ASP A 159 9.45 15.49 1.63
C ASP A 159 9.17 14.57 2.81
N PHE A 160 9.72 13.37 2.79
CA PHE A 160 9.67 12.46 3.93
C PHE A 160 10.46 13.00 5.13
N GLN A 161 11.66 13.52 4.89
CA GLN A 161 12.46 14.17 5.95
C GLN A 161 11.75 15.39 6.54
N ARG A 162 11.04 16.17 5.71
CA ARG A 162 10.23 17.30 6.17
C ARG A 162 9.06 16.82 7.04
N LEU A 163 8.34 15.78 6.61
CA LEU A 163 7.28 15.17 7.41
C LEU A 163 7.78 14.74 8.80
N LEU A 164 8.98 14.15 8.88
CA LEU A 164 9.59 13.81 10.17
C LEU A 164 10.08 15.03 10.97
N ALA A 165 10.55 16.08 10.29
CA ALA A 165 11.02 17.29 10.95
C ALA A 165 9.89 18.13 11.55
N GLU A 166 8.68 18.05 11.00
CA GLU A 166 7.47 18.70 11.56
C GLU A 166 7.09 18.15 12.94
N GLY A 167 7.49 16.92 13.25
CA GLY A 167 7.27 16.31 14.56
C GLY A 167 5.83 15.81 14.76
N GLY A 168 5.40 15.75 16.02
CA GLY A 168 4.08 15.25 16.41
C GLY A 168 3.98 13.73 16.46
N ASP A 169 2.75 13.23 16.62
CA ASP A 169 2.46 11.80 16.80
C ASP A 169 2.91 10.96 15.60
N VAL A 170 2.95 11.54 14.38
CA VAL A 170 3.41 10.83 13.16
C VAL A 170 4.80 10.25 13.36
N VAL A 171 5.69 11.04 13.98
CA VAL A 171 7.09 10.66 14.20
C VAL A 171 7.20 9.62 15.29
N LEU A 172 6.39 9.74 16.34
CA LEU A 172 6.34 8.77 17.43
C LEU A 172 5.84 7.42 16.90
N ASP A 173 4.71 7.40 16.21
CA ASP A 173 4.13 6.21 15.62
C ASP A 173 5.10 5.59 14.59
N PHE A 174 5.81 6.41 13.82
CA PHE A 174 6.82 5.94 12.87
C PHE A 174 8.00 5.24 13.57
N TRP A 175 8.61 5.86 14.58
CA TRP A 175 9.74 5.25 15.29
C TRP A 175 9.31 4.06 16.13
N GLN A 176 8.13 4.11 16.75
CA GLN A 176 7.54 2.97 17.43
C GLN A 176 7.34 1.83 16.44
N ALA A 177 6.76 2.10 15.28
CA ALA A 177 6.62 1.11 14.22
C ALA A 177 7.94 0.61 13.65
N LEU A 178 9.02 1.40 13.71
CA LEU A 178 10.33 1.00 13.19
C LEU A 178 11.15 0.20 14.23
N TRP A 179 10.92 0.41 15.52
CA TRP A 179 11.71 -0.16 16.61
C TRP A 179 10.97 -1.16 17.51
N GLU A 180 9.63 -1.15 17.56
CA GLU A 180 8.87 -2.21 18.22
C GLU A 180 8.88 -3.46 17.35
N ASP A 181 9.95 -4.24 17.52
CA ASP A 181 9.97 -5.71 17.55
C ASP A 181 10.89 -6.18 18.69
#